data_AF-A0A0N0D730-F1
#
_entry.id   AF-A0A0N0D730-F1
#
_cell.length_a   1.000
_cell.length_b   1.000
_cell.length_c   1.000
_cell.angle_alpha   90.00
_cell.angle_beta   90.00
_cell.angle_gamma   90.00
#
_symmetry.space_group_name_H-M   'P 1'
#
loop_
_entity.id
_entity.type
_entity.pdbx_description
1 polymer ?
#
loop_
_entity_poly.entity_id
_entity_poly.type
_entity_poly.pdbx_seq_one_letter_code
_entity_poly.pdbx_strand_id
1 'polypeptide(L)'
;MRPELKEYNLDWLFASTFSVAKNLSNSTPGELANVFKYTPYASGLLEPVLETGKPAITFLDLFGDYYTNIVNAKENGKKVVMTTFCFDPAIFYAVDNLLPVTLEIGTALTSMIWKRGSTDFMDYCTEIGFSETGCSSQRGAMGAYLAGLGAQIDIVALNMGGVCDTNANAYNFAAQYLEVPYYGLDYPSELTTDEVREYHHKDYRALIHFIEENTGCKFDIDRLREIMNEKKKQDDLMNEIEDMQRLVPNPVPGIFHIMIYAARYIYSGRKKFTKMLGEIVEIVKQNAQQGKSGLKSGHENNRTFLIYIDNYSHCISMYRWFEKKG
;
A
#
# COMPACT_ATOMS: atom_id res chain seq x y z
N MET A 1 22.28 8.42 -6.84
CA MET A 1 22.11 6.96 -6.78
C MET A 1 23.30 6.23 -7.37
N ARG A 2 23.76 5.20 -6.66
CA ARG A 2 24.88 4.35 -7.08
C ARG A 2 24.61 3.65 -8.42
N PRO A 3 25.56 3.62 -9.37
CA PRO A 3 25.34 3.02 -10.69
C PRO A 3 24.85 1.58 -10.66
N GLU A 4 25.33 0.78 -9.71
CA GLU A 4 25.01 -0.64 -9.56
C GLU A 4 23.53 -0.87 -9.27
N LEU A 5 22.86 0.09 -8.61
CA LEU A 5 21.43 -0.01 -8.33
C LEU A 5 20.56 0.22 -9.56
N LYS A 6 21.10 0.85 -10.62
CA LYS A 6 20.37 1.05 -11.88
C LYS A 6 20.17 -0.24 -12.66
N GLU A 7 20.84 -1.32 -12.29
CA GLU A 7 20.68 -2.64 -12.92
C GLU A 7 19.48 -3.41 -12.38
N TYR A 8 18.87 -2.97 -11.27
CA TYR A 8 17.80 -3.69 -10.60
C TYR A 8 16.46 -2.96 -10.72
N ASN A 9 15.55 -3.53 -11.52
CA ASN A 9 14.18 -3.03 -11.62
C ASN A 9 13.41 -3.29 -10.30
N LEU A 10 12.89 -2.22 -9.70
CA LEU A 10 12.21 -2.20 -8.40
C LEU A 10 10.96 -3.09 -8.38
N ASP A 11 10.10 -2.99 -9.40
CA ASP A 11 8.85 -3.77 -9.44
C ASP A 11 9.13 -5.25 -9.63
N TRP A 12 10.14 -5.60 -10.44
CA TRP A 12 10.58 -6.98 -10.59
C TRP A 12 11.15 -7.54 -9.29
N LEU A 13 11.92 -6.75 -8.54
CA LEU A 13 12.41 -7.13 -7.21
C LEU A 13 11.24 -7.39 -6.25
N PHE A 14 10.21 -6.55 -6.26
CA PHE A 14 9.02 -6.79 -5.45
C PHE A 14 8.26 -8.05 -5.88
N ALA A 15 7.96 -8.19 -7.18
CA ALA A 15 7.26 -9.37 -7.71
C ALA A 15 7.99 -10.67 -7.34
N SER A 16 9.33 -10.68 -7.47
CA SER A 16 10.17 -11.82 -7.10
C SER A 16 10.13 -12.08 -5.59
N THR A 17 10.22 -11.02 -4.78
CA THR A 17 10.18 -11.11 -3.31
C THR A 17 8.85 -11.73 -2.85
N PHE A 18 7.72 -11.23 -3.34
CA PHE A 18 6.40 -11.73 -2.94
C PHE A 18 6.09 -13.11 -3.52
N SER A 19 6.60 -13.45 -4.70
CA SER A 19 6.51 -14.80 -5.27
C SER A 19 7.21 -15.82 -4.37
N VAL A 20 8.42 -15.52 -3.90
CA VAL A 20 9.13 -16.37 -2.94
C VAL A 20 8.38 -16.41 -1.60
N ALA A 21 8.00 -15.26 -1.06
CA ALA A 21 7.33 -15.17 0.24
C ALA A 21 6.01 -15.95 0.28
N LYS A 22 5.20 -15.90 -0.79
CA LYS A 22 3.98 -16.69 -0.93
C LYS A 22 4.26 -18.19 -0.79
N ASN A 23 5.33 -18.70 -1.40
CA ASN A 23 5.69 -20.11 -1.32
C ASN A 23 6.15 -20.54 0.09
N LEU A 24 6.71 -19.61 0.88
CA LEU A 24 7.10 -19.88 2.27
C LEU A 24 5.93 -20.22 3.18
N SER A 25 4.70 -19.82 2.83
CA SER A 25 3.52 -20.21 3.60
C SER A 25 3.25 -21.72 3.62
N ASN A 26 3.81 -22.47 2.66
CA ASN A 26 3.71 -23.93 2.59
C ASN A 26 4.95 -24.64 3.17
N SER A 27 5.92 -23.89 3.68
CA SER A 27 7.18 -24.45 4.20
C SER A 27 6.99 -25.06 5.59
N THR A 28 7.75 -26.12 5.85
CA THR A 28 7.89 -26.70 7.19
C THR A 28 8.61 -25.73 8.14
N PRO A 29 8.46 -25.89 9.47
CA PRO A 29 9.20 -25.07 10.44
C PRO A 29 10.72 -25.11 10.26
N GLY A 30 11.28 -26.25 9.84
CA GLY A 30 12.71 -26.40 9.58
C GLY A 30 13.17 -25.61 8.35
N GLU A 31 12.37 -25.59 7.29
CA GLU A 31 12.63 -24.79 6.08
C GLU A 31 12.56 -23.29 6.39
N LEU A 32 11.53 -22.85 7.12
CA LEU A 32 11.40 -21.45 7.55
C LEU A 32 12.59 -21.00 8.40
N ALA A 33 12.98 -21.81 9.39
CA ALA A 33 14.14 -21.55 10.23
C ALA A 33 15.45 -21.46 9.43
N ASN A 34 15.56 -22.22 8.33
CA ASN A 34 16.71 -22.13 7.44
C ASN A 34 16.68 -20.85 6.60
N VAL A 35 15.53 -20.50 6.00
CA VAL A 35 15.36 -19.29 5.18
C VAL A 35 15.65 -18.01 5.98
N PHE A 36 15.21 -17.92 7.23
CA PHE A 36 15.43 -16.74 8.06
C PHE A 36 16.91 -16.48 8.39
N LYS A 37 17.78 -17.51 8.36
CA LYS A 37 19.24 -17.34 8.50
C LYS A 37 19.84 -16.56 7.33
N TYR A 38 19.28 -16.74 6.14
CA TYR A 38 19.74 -16.09 4.91
C TYR A 38 19.02 -14.77 4.62
N THR A 39 17.93 -14.47 5.34
CA THR A 39 17.09 -13.27 5.15
C THR A 39 16.90 -12.44 6.43
N PRO A 40 17.98 -12.13 7.18
CA PRO A 40 17.86 -11.52 8.51
C PRO A 40 17.23 -10.11 8.54
N TYR A 41 17.21 -9.41 7.40
CA TYR A 41 16.59 -8.08 7.26
C TYR A 41 15.10 -8.16 6.94
N ALA A 42 14.63 -9.26 6.34
CA ALA A 42 13.21 -9.45 6.07
C ALA A 42 12.51 -10.22 7.21
N SER A 43 13.25 -11.06 7.95
CA SER A 43 12.69 -11.94 8.98
C SER A 43 11.90 -11.19 10.05
N GLY A 44 12.35 -10.00 10.45
CA GLY A 44 11.66 -9.19 11.47
C GLY A 44 10.23 -8.78 11.09
N LEU A 45 9.91 -8.69 9.78
CA LEU A 45 8.55 -8.50 9.27
C LEU A 45 7.90 -9.83 8.88
N LEU A 46 8.64 -10.67 8.14
CA LEU A 46 8.11 -11.87 7.51
C LEU A 46 7.67 -12.93 8.53
N GLU A 47 8.40 -13.11 9.63
CA GLU A 47 8.04 -14.06 10.69
C GLU A 47 6.71 -13.67 11.38
N PRO A 48 6.53 -12.43 11.90
CA PRO A 48 5.23 -11.99 12.42
C PRO A 48 4.08 -12.11 11.42
N VAL A 49 4.32 -11.83 10.12
CA VAL A 49 3.29 -11.98 9.09
C VAL A 49 2.91 -13.45 8.93
N LEU A 50 3.87 -14.35 8.70
CA LEU A 50 3.60 -15.78 8.47
C LEU A 50 2.90 -16.46 9.65
N GLU A 51 3.21 -16.04 10.89
CA GLU A 51 2.55 -16.56 12.09
C GLU A 51 1.05 -16.24 12.16
N THR A 52 0.56 -15.25 11.41
CA THR A 52 -0.87 -14.94 11.37
C THR A 52 -1.71 -16.01 10.64
N GLY A 53 -1.08 -16.95 9.93
CA GLY A 53 -1.77 -18.05 9.26
C GLY A 53 -2.47 -17.61 7.96
N LYS A 54 -3.78 -17.89 7.83
CA LYS A 54 -4.53 -17.64 6.58
C LYS A 54 -4.42 -16.19 6.07
N PRO A 55 -4.58 -15.14 6.91
CA PRO A 55 -4.37 -13.75 6.48
C PRO A 55 -3.00 -13.51 5.82
N ALA A 56 -1.94 -14.14 6.33
CA ALA A 56 -0.59 -14.01 5.76
C ALA A 56 -0.56 -14.47 4.30
N ILE A 57 -1.18 -15.62 4.02
CA ILE A 57 -1.21 -16.22 2.69
C ILE A 57 -1.96 -15.30 1.74
N THR A 58 -3.15 -14.85 2.14
CA THR A 58 -3.97 -13.95 1.32
C THR A 58 -3.26 -12.61 1.11
N PHE A 59 -2.57 -12.07 2.12
CA PHE A 59 -1.79 -10.84 2.03
C PHE A 59 -0.61 -10.94 1.06
N LEU A 60 0.23 -11.98 1.19
CA LEU A 60 1.39 -12.20 0.32
C LEU A 60 0.96 -12.46 -1.13
N ASP A 61 -0.13 -13.20 -1.32
CA ASP A 61 -0.72 -13.49 -2.62
C ASP A 61 -1.29 -12.22 -3.30
N LEU A 62 -1.91 -11.34 -2.51
CA LEU A 62 -2.41 -10.05 -2.98
C LEU A 62 -1.28 -9.14 -3.48
N PHE A 63 -0.17 -9.05 -2.73
CA PHE A 63 1.02 -8.30 -3.13
C PHE A 63 1.76 -8.93 -4.31
N GLY A 64 1.83 -10.26 -4.37
CA GLY A 64 2.36 -10.99 -5.51
C GLY A 64 1.62 -10.64 -6.79
N ASP A 65 0.29 -10.77 -6.77
CA ASP A 65 -0.55 -10.38 -7.91
C ASP A 65 -0.40 -8.91 -8.28
N TYR A 66 -0.30 -8.00 -7.30
CA TYR A 66 -0.14 -6.57 -7.54
C TYR A 66 1.12 -6.28 -8.37
N TYR A 67 2.28 -6.71 -7.88
CA TYR A 67 3.55 -6.42 -8.56
C TYR A 67 3.74 -7.24 -9.83
N THR A 68 3.24 -8.49 -9.88
CA THR A 68 3.22 -9.26 -11.14
C THR A 68 2.37 -8.58 -12.21
N ASN A 69 1.23 -7.97 -11.86
CA ASN A 69 0.45 -7.20 -12.82
C ASN A 69 1.18 -5.94 -13.31
N ILE A 70 1.89 -5.24 -12.42
CA ILE A 70 2.67 -4.03 -12.76
C ILE A 70 3.83 -4.39 -13.70
N VAL A 71 4.64 -5.40 -13.36
CA VAL A 71 5.77 -5.85 -14.18
C VAL A 71 5.32 -6.23 -15.59
N ASN A 72 4.19 -6.92 -15.71
CA ASN A 72 3.67 -7.38 -16.99
C ASN A 72 2.65 -6.40 -17.62
N ALA A 73 2.55 -5.16 -17.14
CA ALA A 73 1.51 -4.23 -17.58
C ALA A 73 1.55 -4.00 -19.09
N LYS A 74 2.73 -3.64 -19.61
CA LYS A 74 2.96 -3.37 -21.03
C LYS A 74 2.68 -4.60 -21.92
N GLU A 75 3.18 -5.76 -21.51
CA GLU A 75 2.99 -7.02 -22.25
C GLU A 75 1.52 -7.44 -22.33
N ASN A 76 0.74 -7.13 -21.29
CA ASN A 76 -0.70 -7.39 -21.24
C ASN A 76 -1.55 -6.25 -21.82
N GLY A 77 -0.95 -5.26 -22.48
CA GLY A 77 -1.68 -4.13 -23.06
C GLY A 77 -2.35 -3.21 -22.02
N LYS A 78 -1.87 -3.23 -20.77
CA LYS A 78 -2.38 -2.39 -19.68
C LYS A 78 -1.59 -1.08 -19.59
N LYS A 79 -2.31 -0.03 -19.20
CA LYS A 79 -1.80 1.28 -18.87
C LYS A 79 -1.54 1.40 -17.37
N VAL A 80 -0.55 2.20 -16.99
CA VAL A 80 -0.18 2.40 -15.58
C VAL A 80 -0.45 3.84 -15.16
N VAL A 81 -1.27 4.01 -14.13
CA VAL A 81 -1.51 5.30 -13.48
C VAL A 81 -0.72 5.39 -12.18
N MET A 82 0.19 6.34 -12.11
CA MET A 82 0.88 6.66 -10.87
C MET A 82 -0.07 7.43 -9.94
N THR A 83 -0.24 6.95 -8.71
CA THR A 83 -1.11 7.53 -7.68
C THR A 83 -0.47 7.46 -6.29
N THR A 84 -1.18 7.97 -5.28
CA THR A 84 -0.72 8.17 -3.90
C THR A 84 -1.61 7.46 -2.88
N PHE A 85 -1.07 7.13 -1.70
CA PHE A 85 -1.86 6.73 -0.53
C PHE A 85 -2.89 7.80 -0.09
N CYS A 86 -2.75 9.06 -0.51
CA CYS A 86 -3.76 10.09 -0.25
C CYS A 86 -5.01 9.94 -1.14
N PHE A 87 -5.05 8.92 -2.01
CA PHE A 87 -6.14 8.65 -2.93
C PHE A 87 -6.55 7.17 -2.89
N ASP A 88 -7.85 6.89 -2.74
CA ASP A 88 -8.35 5.51 -2.80
C ASP A 88 -8.24 4.98 -4.25
N PRO A 89 -7.53 3.86 -4.49
CA PRO A 89 -7.32 3.34 -5.84
C PRO A 89 -8.57 2.74 -6.48
N ALA A 90 -9.68 2.59 -5.74
CA ALA A 90 -10.92 1.96 -6.20
C ALA A 90 -11.42 2.50 -7.54
N ILE A 91 -11.32 3.81 -7.77
CA ILE A 91 -11.78 4.43 -9.03
C ILE A 91 -10.98 3.94 -10.25
N PHE A 92 -9.66 3.73 -10.11
CA PHE A 92 -8.83 3.24 -11.19
C PHE A 92 -9.15 1.78 -11.53
N TYR A 93 -9.61 1.00 -10.55
CA TYR A 93 -10.06 -0.36 -10.80
C TYR A 93 -11.38 -0.47 -11.56
N ALA A 94 -12.13 0.62 -11.69
CA ALA A 94 -13.31 0.70 -12.54
C ALA A 94 -12.97 0.98 -14.01
N VAL A 95 -11.73 1.33 -14.33
CA VAL A 95 -11.25 1.53 -15.69
C VAL A 95 -10.62 0.24 -16.19
N ASP A 96 -11.07 -0.24 -17.36
CA ASP A 96 -10.50 -1.46 -17.92
C ASP A 96 -9.06 -1.27 -18.40
N ASN A 97 -8.21 -2.27 -18.21
CA ASN A 97 -6.78 -2.24 -18.57
C ASN A 97 -5.98 -1.07 -17.96
N LEU A 98 -6.43 -0.47 -16.86
CA LEU A 98 -5.67 0.51 -16.09
C LEU A 98 -5.19 -0.10 -14.76
N LEU A 99 -3.91 0.09 -14.43
CA LEU A 99 -3.30 -0.37 -13.19
C LEU A 99 -2.80 0.83 -12.38
N PRO A 100 -3.36 1.08 -11.19
CA PRO A 100 -2.78 2.05 -10.28
C PRO A 100 -1.50 1.51 -9.65
N VAL A 101 -0.48 2.36 -9.61
CA VAL A 101 0.70 2.18 -8.77
C VAL A 101 0.75 3.22 -7.66
N THR A 102 0.56 2.77 -6.42
CA THR A 102 0.70 3.57 -5.21
C THR A 102 2.15 3.53 -4.72
N LEU A 103 2.93 4.57 -5.01
CA LEU A 103 4.39 4.55 -4.80
C LEU A 103 4.79 4.42 -3.33
N GLU A 104 4.06 5.04 -2.41
CA GLU A 104 4.49 5.08 -1.02
C GLU A 104 4.39 3.72 -0.32
N ILE A 105 3.57 2.81 -0.86
CA ILE A 105 3.57 1.40 -0.45
C ILE A 105 4.91 0.74 -0.82
N GLY A 106 5.43 1.01 -2.03
CA GLY A 106 6.78 0.59 -2.40
C GLY A 106 7.86 1.19 -1.49
N THR A 107 7.73 2.45 -1.11
CA THR A 107 8.65 3.08 -0.15
C THR A 107 8.64 2.42 1.22
N ALA A 108 7.45 2.15 1.76
CA ALA A 108 7.31 1.45 3.04
C ALA A 108 7.90 0.03 2.96
N LEU A 109 7.60 -0.72 1.89
CA LEU A 109 8.11 -2.08 1.70
C LEU A 109 9.63 -2.12 1.58
N THR A 110 10.22 -1.26 0.77
CA THR A 110 11.69 -1.18 0.66
C THR A 110 12.33 -0.88 2.02
N SER A 111 11.76 0.07 2.78
CA SER A 111 12.21 0.42 4.13
C SER A 111 12.12 -0.75 5.12
N MET A 112 11.03 -1.50 5.10
CA MET A 112 10.82 -2.59 6.05
C MET A 112 11.58 -3.88 5.68
N ILE A 113 11.76 -4.20 4.39
CA ILE A 113 12.26 -5.50 3.91
C ILE A 113 13.76 -5.48 3.60
N TRP A 114 14.27 -4.38 3.03
CA TRP A 114 15.64 -4.34 2.51
C TRP A 114 16.60 -3.60 3.43
N LYS A 115 17.82 -4.15 3.54
CA LYS A 115 18.89 -3.65 4.43
C LYS A 115 19.16 -2.15 4.28
N ARG A 116 19.08 -1.62 3.05
CA ARG A 116 19.39 -0.22 2.75
C ARG A 116 18.14 0.67 2.62
N GLY A 117 16.95 0.09 2.79
CA GLY A 117 15.69 0.82 2.60
C GLY A 117 15.59 1.48 1.23
N SER A 118 15.00 2.67 1.22
CA SER A 118 14.80 3.49 0.01
C SER A 118 15.84 4.62 -0.13
N THR A 119 16.93 4.64 0.66
CA THR A 119 17.81 5.82 0.77
C THR A 119 18.41 6.22 -0.57
N ASP A 120 18.91 5.26 -1.34
CA ASP A 120 19.53 5.53 -2.63
C ASP A 120 18.54 6.12 -3.66
N PHE A 121 17.25 5.74 -3.55
CA PHE A 121 16.20 6.31 -4.39
C PHE A 121 15.82 7.72 -3.93
N MET A 122 15.77 7.95 -2.61
CA MET A 122 15.53 9.29 -2.06
C MET A 122 16.64 10.28 -2.44
N ASP A 123 17.88 9.82 -2.47
CA ASP A 123 19.03 10.61 -2.92
C ASP A 123 18.90 10.93 -4.42
N TYR A 124 18.47 9.95 -5.24
CA TYR A 124 18.23 10.18 -6.66
C TYR A 124 17.22 11.29 -6.93
N CYS A 125 16.08 11.28 -6.24
CA CYS A 125 15.09 12.36 -6.35
C CYS A 125 15.73 13.73 -6.13
N THR A 126 16.64 13.83 -5.16
CA THR A 126 17.32 15.08 -4.82
C THR A 126 18.33 15.48 -5.90
N GLU A 127 19.09 14.51 -6.42
CA GLU A 127 20.06 14.71 -7.52
C GLU A 127 19.41 15.26 -8.80
N ILE A 128 18.16 14.88 -9.08
CA ILE A 128 17.42 15.32 -10.27
C ILE A 128 16.57 16.59 -10.01
N GLY A 129 16.72 17.22 -8.84
CA GLY A 129 16.16 18.54 -8.54
C GLY A 129 14.89 18.54 -7.67
N PHE A 130 14.46 17.41 -7.14
CA PHE A 130 13.38 17.39 -6.14
C PHE A 130 13.91 17.81 -4.76
N SER A 131 13.09 18.49 -3.94
CA SER A 131 13.55 19.01 -2.66
C SER A 131 13.90 17.90 -1.65
N GLU A 132 15.06 18.01 -1.00
CA GLU A 132 15.46 17.11 0.10
C GLU A 132 14.51 17.17 1.30
N THR A 133 13.80 18.29 1.47
CA THR A 133 12.78 18.48 2.52
C THR A 133 11.44 17.83 2.17
N GLY A 134 11.30 17.31 0.95
CA GLY A 134 10.15 16.55 0.52
C GLY A 134 9.99 15.25 1.32
N CYS A 135 8.76 14.76 1.40
CA CYS A 135 8.40 13.60 2.22
C CYS A 135 9.19 12.36 1.78
N SER A 136 9.78 11.65 2.75
CA SER A 136 10.52 10.41 2.49
C SER A 136 9.65 9.33 1.86
N SER A 137 8.35 9.26 2.23
CA SER A 137 7.41 8.27 1.70
C SER A 137 7.23 8.39 0.17
N GLN A 138 7.31 9.61 -0.36
CA GLN A 138 7.23 9.85 -1.80
C GLN A 138 8.57 9.59 -2.45
N ARG A 139 9.64 10.25 -1.97
CA ARG A 139 10.98 10.20 -2.57
C ARG A 139 11.56 8.79 -2.69
N GLY A 140 11.14 7.86 -1.82
CA GLY A 140 11.57 6.45 -1.86
C GLY A 140 11.29 5.78 -3.20
N ALA A 141 10.14 5.14 -3.39
CA ALA A 141 9.84 4.45 -4.64
C ALA A 141 9.80 5.41 -5.86
N MET A 142 9.41 6.67 -5.69
CA MET A 142 9.41 7.65 -6.78
C MET A 142 10.81 7.79 -7.40
N GLY A 143 11.87 7.85 -6.59
CA GLY A 143 13.23 7.94 -7.12
C GLY A 143 13.61 6.77 -8.02
N ALA A 144 13.15 5.56 -7.71
CA ALA A 144 13.35 4.40 -8.57
C ALA A 144 12.61 4.53 -9.90
N TYR A 145 11.36 4.99 -9.89
CA TYR A 145 10.55 5.19 -11.10
C TYR A 145 11.16 6.28 -12.00
N LEU A 146 11.58 7.41 -11.42
CA LEU A 146 12.25 8.49 -12.16
C LEU A 146 13.61 8.05 -12.72
N ALA A 147 14.25 7.05 -12.10
CA ALA A 147 15.47 6.44 -12.64
C ALA A 147 15.22 5.38 -13.72
N GLY A 148 13.96 5.12 -14.10
CA GLY A 148 13.60 4.09 -15.07
C GLY A 148 13.62 2.66 -14.51
N LEU A 149 13.56 2.50 -13.19
CA LEU A 149 13.59 1.20 -12.51
C LEU A 149 12.20 0.68 -12.14
N GLY A 150 11.13 1.38 -12.52
CA GLY A 150 9.75 0.92 -12.37
C GLY A 150 9.10 0.61 -13.71
N ALA A 151 7.82 0.24 -13.67
CA ALA A 151 6.98 0.15 -14.84
C ALA A 151 6.88 1.53 -15.53
N GLN A 152 6.70 1.50 -16.85
CA GLN A 152 6.43 2.70 -17.62
C GLN A 152 5.10 3.30 -17.17
N ILE A 153 5.13 4.56 -16.75
CA ILE A 153 3.96 5.32 -16.32
C ILE A 153 3.33 5.96 -17.56
N ASP A 154 2.01 5.85 -17.70
CA ASP A 154 1.28 6.46 -18.80
C ASP A 154 0.63 7.78 -18.39
N ILE A 155 0.15 7.87 -17.14
CA ILE A 155 -0.47 9.06 -16.57
C ILE A 155 -0.18 9.16 -15.07
N VAL A 156 -0.25 10.38 -14.53
CA VAL A 156 -0.26 10.64 -13.09
C VAL A 156 -1.65 11.16 -12.71
N ALA A 157 -2.29 10.51 -11.73
CA ALA A 157 -3.55 10.97 -11.19
C ALA A 157 -3.56 10.84 -9.67
N LEU A 158 -3.91 11.91 -8.98
CA LEU A 158 -3.93 11.96 -7.52
C LEU A 158 -5.19 12.65 -7.01
N ASN A 159 -5.34 12.62 -5.69
CA ASN A 159 -6.31 13.44 -4.98
C ASN A 159 -5.88 14.92 -5.00
N MET A 160 -6.54 15.75 -4.20
CA MET A 160 -6.28 17.19 -4.11
C MET A 160 -5.00 17.58 -3.34
N GLY A 161 -4.48 18.75 -3.73
CA GLY A 161 -3.62 19.56 -2.84
C GLY A 161 -4.39 19.99 -1.59
N GLY A 162 -3.72 20.23 -0.48
CA GLY A 162 -4.35 20.51 0.82
C GLY A 162 -4.52 19.30 1.74
N VAL A 163 -4.68 18.07 1.20
CA VAL A 163 -4.55 16.83 2.01
C VAL A 163 -3.09 16.60 2.39
N CYS A 164 -2.20 16.81 1.43
CA CYS A 164 -0.76 16.76 1.63
C CYS A 164 -0.09 17.54 0.48
N ASP A 165 0.31 18.79 0.73
CA ASP A 165 0.90 19.65 -0.30
C ASP A 165 2.20 19.10 -0.85
N THR A 166 2.98 18.44 0.01
CA THR A 166 4.21 17.76 -0.42
C THR A 166 3.89 16.64 -1.41
N ASN A 167 2.74 15.97 -1.29
CA ASN A 167 2.29 14.94 -2.23
C ASN A 167 1.94 15.53 -3.58
N ALA A 168 1.07 16.54 -3.60
CA ALA A 168 0.68 17.21 -4.85
C ALA A 168 1.92 17.71 -5.62
N ASN A 169 2.87 18.30 -4.92
CA ASN A 169 4.12 18.76 -5.51
C ASN A 169 5.01 17.61 -6.02
N ALA A 170 5.19 16.53 -5.24
CA ALA A 170 5.99 15.37 -5.64
C ALA A 170 5.48 14.71 -6.93
N TYR A 171 4.17 14.50 -7.03
CA TYR A 171 3.58 13.85 -8.19
C TYR A 171 3.51 14.78 -9.40
N ASN A 172 3.35 16.10 -9.19
CA ASN A 172 3.50 17.07 -10.28
C ASN A 172 4.94 17.06 -10.82
N PHE A 173 5.95 17.10 -9.92
CA PHE A 173 7.35 16.97 -10.31
C PHE A 173 7.61 15.68 -11.09
N ALA A 174 7.09 14.54 -10.62
CA ALA A 174 7.23 13.26 -11.30
C ALA A 174 6.58 13.29 -12.70
N ALA A 175 5.40 13.87 -12.84
CA ALA A 175 4.73 13.99 -14.13
C ALA A 175 5.52 14.85 -15.13
N GLN A 176 6.05 15.98 -14.69
CA GLN A 176 6.88 16.86 -15.53
C GLN A 176 8.19 16.16 -15.92
N TYR A 177 8.85 15.49 -14.97
CA TYR A 177 10.12 14.79 -15.23
C TYR A 177 9.94 13.59 -16.18
N LEU A 178 8.84 12.86 -16.06
CA LEU A 178 8.52 11.72 -16.93
C LEU A 178 7.82 12.14 -18.23
N GLU A 179 7.50 13.43 -18.39
CA GLU A 179 6.76 13.99 -19.53
C GLU A 179 5.41 13.29 -19.79
N VAL A 180 4.67 12.98 -18.71
CA VAL A 180 3.35 12.32 -18.78
C VAL A 180 2.20 13.24 -18.36
N PRO A 181 0.98 13.02 -18.88
CA PRO A 181 -0.20 13.77 -18.46
C PRO A 181 -0.45 13.67 -16.95
N TYR A 182 -0.90 14.77 -16.36
CA TYR A 182 -1.16 14.92 -14.93
C TYR A 182 -2.59 15.40 -14.67
N TYR A 183 -3.27 14.78 -13.72
CA TYR A 183 -4.54 15.26 -13.18
C TYR A 183 -4.55 15.19 -11.66
N GLY A 184 -4.77 16.33 -11.01
CA GLY A 184 -5.05 16.38 -9.58
C GLY A 184 -6.50 16.81 -9.39
N LEU A 185 -7.23 16.09 -8.54
CA LEU A 185 -8.55 16.56 -8.10
C LEU A 185 -8.40 17.93 -7.41
N ASP A 186 -9.46 18.73 -7.44
CA ASP A 186 -9.56 19.97 -6.71
C ASP A 186 -10.68 19.86 -5.67
N TYR A 187 -10.44 20.41 -4.49
CA TYR A 187 -11.39 20.33 -3.39
C TYR A 187 -11.50 21.71 -2.74
N PRO A 188 -12.71 22.28 -2.67
CA PRO A 188 -12.96 23.47 -1.90
C PRO A 188 -12.64 23.25 -0.42
N SER A 189 -12.25 24.33 0.26
CA SER A 189 -11.92 24.32 1.69
C SER A 189 -13.11 24.00 2.60
N GLU A 190 -14.34 24.08 2.10
CA GLU A 190 -15.58 23.71 2.79
C GLU A 190 -16.08 22.37 2.26
N LEU A 191 -16.49 21.44 3.14
CA LEU A 191 -16.74 20.03 2.75
C LEU A 191 -18.22 19.64 2.63
N THR A 192 -19.17 20.51 3.03
CA THR A 192 -20.53 20.06 3.37
C THR A 192 -21.65 20.73 2.59
N THR A 193 -21.37 21.73 1.75
CA THR A 193 -22.43 22.40 0.96
C THR A 193 -22.78 21.59 -0.28
N ASP A 194 -24.02 21.74 -0.77
CA ASP A 194 -24.46 21.04 -1.98
C ASP A 194 -23.71 21.52 -3.22
N GLU A 195 -23.31 22.80 -3.24
CA GLU A 195 -22.47 23.37 -4.29
C GLU A 195 -21.10 22.68 -4.38
N VAL A 196 -20.45 22.44 -3.23
CA VAL A 196 -19.17 21.73 -3.14
C VAL A 196 -19.33 20.28 -3.62
N ARG A 197 -20.42 19.62 -3.22
CA ARG A 197 -20.68 18.24 -3.66
C ARG A 197 -20.83 18.15 -5.17
N GLU A 198 -21.57 19.08 -5.78
CA GLU A 198 -21.73 19.13 -7.22
C GLU A 198 -20.43 19.47 -7.94
N TYR A 199 -19.59 20.33 -7.35
CA TYR A 199 -18.24 20.59 -7.85
C TYR A 199 -17.40 19.30 -7.91
N HIS A 200 -17.35 18.53 -6.82
CA HIS A 200 -16.60 17.27 -6.82
C HIS A 200 -17.16 16.24 -7.79
N HIS A 201 -18.48 16.14 -7.93
CA HIS A 201 -19.05 15.25 -8.94
C HIS A 201 -18.60 15.62 -10.35
N LYS A 202 -18.50 16.91 -10.67
CA LYS A 202 -17.97 17.38 -11.96
C LYS A 202 -16.48 17.08 -12.09
N ASP A 203 -15.71 17.30 -11.04
CA ASP A 203 -14.27 17.07 -11.04
C ASP A 203 -13.92 15.58 -11.20
N TYR A 204 -14.64 14.67 -10.52
CA TYR A 204 -14.49 13.23 -10.76
C TYR A 204 -14.88 12.82 -12.18
N ARG A 205 -15.90 13.45 -12.79
CA ARG A 205 -16.24 13.20 -14.21
C ARG A 205 -15.14 13.71 -15.14
N ALA A 206 -14.50 14.82 -14.82
CA ALA A 206 -13.37 15.35 -15.56
C ALA A 206 -12.13 14.46 -15.41
N LEU A 207 -11.85 13.91 -14.22
CA LEU A 207 -10.83 12.88 -14.03
C LEU A 207 -11.10 11.64 -14.90
N ILE A 208 -12.35 11.16 -14.93
CA ILE A 208 -12.73 10.02 -15.80
C ILE A 208 -12.43 10.36 -17.25
N HIS A 209 -12.86 11.53 -17.73
CA HIS A 209 -12.61 11.98 -19.09
C HIS A 209 -11.12 12.07 -19.41
N PHE A 210 -10.32 12.67 -18.52
CA PHE A 210 -8.87 12.73 -18.61
C PHE A 210 -8.24 11.35 -18.77
N ILE A 211 -8.67 10.37 -17.96
CA ILE A 211 -8.19 8.99 -18.07
C ILE A 211 -8.52 8.43 -19.46
N GLU A 212 -9.77 8.52 -19.90
CA GLU A 212 -10.19 7.96 -21.20
C GLU A 212 -9.44 8.59 -22.38
N GLU A 213 -9.23 9.92 -22.36
CA GLU A 213 -8.53 10.64 -23.41
C GLU A 213 -7.04 10.29 -23.50
N ASN A 214 -6.35 10.17 -22.36
CA ASN A 214 -4.91 9.98 -22.33
C ASN A 214 -4.49 8.51 -22.37
N THR A 215 -5.39 7.58 -22.03
CA THR A 215 -5.07 6.14 -21.98
C THR A 215 -5.79 5.33 -23.06
N GLY A 216 -6.91 5.84 -23.59
CA GLY A 216 -7.83 5.08 -24.45
C GLY A 216 -8.64 4.01 -23.69
N CYS A 217 -8.37 3.81 -22.40
CA CYS A 217 -9.12 2.89 -21.56
C CYS A 217 -10.53 3.41 -21.28
N LYS A 218 -11.49 2.50 -21.10
CA LYS A 218 -12.89 2.86 -20.86
C LYS A 218 -13.28 2.72 -19.40
N PHE A 219 -13.97 3.73 -18.88
CA PHE A 219 -14.52 3.70 -17.54
C PHE A 219 -15.84 2.93 -17.51
N ASP A 220 -15.97 2.03 -16.55
CA ASP A 220 -17.18 1.23 -16.35
C ASP A 220 -17.86 1.59 -15.03
N ILE A 221 -19.01 2.26 -15.14
CA ILE A 221 -19.79 2.71 -13.99
C ILE A 221 -20.43 1.55 -13.21
N ASP A 222 -20.79 0.46 -13.88
CA ASP A 222 -21.37 -0.71 -13.21
C ASP A 222 -20.30 -1.45 -12.41
N ARG A 223 -19.10 -1.56 -12.99
CA ARG A 223 -17.91 -2.05 -12.28
C ARG A 223 -17.57 -1.18 -11.08
N LEU A 224 -17.64 0.16 -11.18
CA LEU A 224 -17.46 1.03 -10.02
C LEU A 224 -18.50 0.72 -8.93
N ARG A 225 -19.78 0.54 -9.27
CA ARG A 225 -20.82 0.18 -8.29
C ARG A 225 -20.50 -1.12 -7.57
N GLU A 226 -20.03 -2.14 -8.28
CA GLU A 226 -19.59 -3.40 -7.68
C GLU A 226 -18.40 -3.21 -6.73
N ILE A 227 -17.39 -2.45 -7.15
CA ILE A 227 -16.21 -2.12 -6.34
C ILE A 227 -16.62 -1.38 -5.07
N MET A 228 -17.55 -0.42 -5.16
CA MET A 228 -18.05 0.33 -4.00
C MET A 228 -18.86 -0.55 -3.04
N ASN A 229 -19.67 -1.47 -3.56
CA ASN A 229 -20.39 -2.45 -2.73
C ASN A 229 -19.41 -3.38 -2.00
N GLU A 230 -18.35 -3.81 -2.67
CA GLU A 230 -17.32 -4.64 -2.07
C GLU A 230 -16.51 -3.86 -1.03
N LYS A 231 -16.15 -2.61 -1.33
CA LYS A 231 -15.47 -1.69 -0.42
C LYS A 231 -16.29 -1.45 0.85
N LYS A 232 -17.61 -1.29 0.74
CA LYS A 232 -18.49 -1.15 1.91
C LYS A 232 -18.34 -2.32 2.88
N LYS A 233 -18.26 -3.57 2.37
CA LYS A 233 -18.01 -4.75 3.22
C LYS A 233 -16.65 -4.69 3.89
N GLN A 234 -15.63 -4.19 3.19
CA GLN A 234 -14.29 -4.02 3.75
C GLN A 234 -14.31 -3.00 4.88
N ASP A 235 -14.99 -1.87 4.70
CA ASP A 235 -15.15 -0.84 5.73
C ASP A 235 -15.91 -1.40 6.95
N ASP A 236 -16.98 -2.16 6.74
CA ASP A 236 -17.74 -2.81 7.83
C ASP A 236 -16.86 -3.82 8.62
N LEU A 237 -16.02 -4.62 7.95
CA LEU A 237 -15.09 -5.55 8.59
C LEU A 237 -13.96 -4.82 9.33
N MET A 238 -13.43 -3.72 8.78
CA MET A 238 -12.42 -2.91 9.47
C MET A 238 -13.00 -2.26 10.73
N ASN A 239 -14.22 -1.71 10.66
CA ASN A 239 -14.93 -1.18 11.82
C ASN A 239 -15.10 -2.24 12.91
N GLU A 240 -15.45 -3.48 12.53
CA GLU A 240 -15.56 -4.59 13.49
C GLU A 240 -14.22 -4.92 14.17
N ILE A 241 -13.11 -4.89 13.43
CA ILE A 241 -11.76 -5.08 14.00
C ILE A 241 -11.44 -3.94 14.98
N GLU A 242 -11.67 -2.69 14.60
CA GLU A 242 -11.42 -1.50 15.42
C GLU A 242 -12.28 -1.49 16.70
N ASP A 243 -13.55 -1.88 16.62
CA ASP A 243 -14.41 -2.02 17.79
C ASP A 243 -13.87 -3.09 18.76
N MET A 244 -13.42 -4.23 18.25
CA MET A 244 -12.79 -5.27 19.07
C MET A 244 -11.49 -4.82 19.71
N GLN A 245 -10.76 -3.87 19.13
CA GLN A 245 -9.56 -3.33 19.77
C GLN A 245 -9.87 -2.75 21.14
N ARG A 246 -11.10 -2.27 21.40
CA ARG A 246 -11.51 -1.66 22.68
C ARG A 246 -11.61 -2.64 23.84
N LEU A 247 -11.60 -3.94 23.58
CA LEU A 247 -11.63 -4.97 24.62
C LEU A 247 -10.35 -4.99 25.45
N VAL A 248 -10.43 -5.53 26.67
CA VAL A 248 -9.28 -5.68 27.58
C VAL A 248 -9.20 -7.16 28.04
N PRO A 249 -8.12 -7.88 27.69
CA PRO A 249 -7.03 -7.45 26.82
C PRO A 249 -7.49 -7.24 25.36
N ASN A 250 -6.77 -6.41 24.60
CA ASN A 250 -7.00 -6.18 23.17
C ASN A 250 -6.70 -7.47 22.39
N PRO A 251 -7.68 -8.05 21.67
CA PRO A 251 -7.52 -9.31 20.95
C PRO A 251 -6.82 -9.18 19.60
N VAL A 252 -6.50 -7.97 19.13
CA VAL A 252 -5.96 -7.70 17.79
C VAL A 252 -4.42 -7.72 17.80
N PRO A 253 -3.77 -8.66 17.08
CA PRO A 253 -2.33 -8.59 16.82
C PRO A 253 -1.93 -7.30 16.11
N GLY A 254 -0.88 -6.63 16.62
CA GLY A 254 -0.42 -5.34 16.07
C GLY A 254 -0.01 -5.40 14.59
N ILE A 255 0.52 -6.53 14.13
CA ILE A 255 0.91 -6.75 12.73
C ILE A 255 -0.27 -6.61 11.75
N PHE A 256 -1.51 -6.87 12.20
CA PHE A 256 -2.69 -6.69 11.35
C PHE A 256 -2.91 -5.24 10.94
N HIS A 257 -2.47 -4.26 11.73
CA HIS A 257 -2.57 -2.85 11.34
C HIS A 257 -1.75 -2.57 10.06
N ILE A 258 -0.49 -3.05 10.02
CA ILE A 258 0.37 -2.92 8.85
C ILE A 258 -0.24 -3.65 7.64
N MET A 259 -0.75 -4.87 7.83
CA MET A 259 -1.33 -5.67 6.75
C MET A 259 -2.58 -5.00 6.15
N ILE A 260 -3.49 -4.52 7.00
CA ILE A 260 -4.72 -3.85 6.59
C ILE A 260 -4.39 -2.55 5.86
N TYR A 261 -3.52 -1.72 6.44
CA TYR A 261 -3.13 -0.44 5.86
C TYR A 261 -2.50 -0.66 4.47
N ALA A 262 -1.52 -1.57 4.38
CA ALA A 262 -0.82 -1.84 3.13
C ALA A 262 -1.76 -2.37 2.04
N ALA A 263 -2.67 -3.31 2.37
CA ALA A 263 -3.62 -3.86 1.40
C ALA A 263 -4.69 -2.84 0.97
N ARG A 264 -5.14 -1.96 1.85
CA ARG A 264 -6.16 -0.93 1.55
C ARG A 264 -5.72 -0.04 0.37
N TYR A 265 -4.48 0.42 0.37
CA TYR A 265 -3.99 1.36 -0.66
C TYR A 265 -3.61 0.73 -2.00
N ILE A 266 -3.72 -0.59 -2.13
CA ILE A 266 -3.48 -1.28 -3.40
C ILE A 266 -4.63 -2.21 -3.81
N TYR A 267 -5.61 -2.49 -2.95
CA TYR A 267 -6.67 -3.47 -3.24
C TYR A 267 -8.04 -3.07 -2.68
N SER A 268 -8.24 -1.79 -2.34
CA SER A 268 -9.55 -1.23 -1.99
C SER A 268 -10.62 -1.63 -3.01
N GLY A 269 -11.75 -2.14 -2.51
CA GLY A 269 -12.88 -2.62 -3.30
C GLY A 269 -12.65 -3.94 -4.07
N ARG A 270 -11.52 -4.63 -3.88
CA ARG A 270 -11.27 -5.96 -4.47
C ARG A 270 -11.57 -7.10 -3.48
N LYS A 271 -12.24 -8.15 -3.96
CA LYS A 271 -12.66 -9.33 -3.15
C LYS A 271 -11.55 -10.01 -2.35
N LYS A 272 -10.31 -10.03 -2.87
CA LYS A 272 -9.17 -10.64 -2.17
C LYS A 272 -8.84 -9.90 -0.86
N PHE A 273 -8.99 -8.57 -0.83
CA PHE A 273 -8.82 -7.81 0.42
C PHE A 273 -9.97 -8.07 1.40
N THR A 274 -11.21 -8.18 0.92
CA THR A 274 -12.35 -8.58 1.74
C THR A 274 -12.15 -9.95 2.38
N LYS A 275 -11.63 -10.92 1.61
CA LYS A 275 -11.28 -12.24 2.11
C LYS A 275 -10.25 -12.13 3.25
N MET A 276 -9.18 -11.37 3.06
CA MET A 276 -8.15 -11.16 4.08
C MET A 276 -8.73 -10.55 5.37
N LEU A 277 -9.58 -9.54 5.25
CA LEU A 277 -10.25 -8.91 6.39
C LEU A 277 -11.16 -9.90 7.13
N GLY A 278 -11.90 -10.74 6.41
CA GLY A 278 -12.71 -11.81 7.01
C GLY A 278 -11.87 -12.83 7.79
N GLU A 279 -10.71 -13.23 7.26
CA GLU A 279 -9.76 -14.11 7.95
C GLU A 279 -9.18 -13.46 9.22
N ILE A 280 -8.92 -12.14 9.18
CA ILE A 280 -8.49 -11.38 10.36
C ILE A 280 -9.61 -11.35 11.42
N VAL A 281 -10.83 -11.00 11.03
CA VAL A 281 -11.99 -10.97 11.94
C VAL A 281 -12.21 -12.32 12.62
N GLU A 282 -12.06 -13.43 11.90
CA GLU A 282 -12.16 -14.79 12.46
C GLU A 282 -11.16 -14.99 13.62
N ILE A 283 -9.90 -14.64 13.42
CA ILE A 283 -8.84 -14.77 14.44
C ILE A 283 -9.11 -13.85 15.63
N VAL A 284 -9.43 -12.58 15.36
CA VAL A 284 -9.65 -11.59 16.44
C VAL A 284 -10.88 -11.98 17.28
N LYS A 285 -11.96 -12.47 16.67
CA LYS A 285 -13.13 -12.99 17.39
C LYS A 285 -12.79 -14.18 18.27
N GLN A 286 -11.98 -15.12 17.77
CA GLN A 286 -11.53 -16.27 18.57
C GLN A 286 -10.69 -15.83 19.77
N ASN A 287 -9.78 -14.87 19.59
CA ASN A 287 -9.00 -14.29 20.69
C ASN A 287 -9.91 -13.61 21.73
N ALA A 288 -10.88 -12.79 21.26
CA ALA A 288 -11.83 -12.10 22.12
C ALA A 288 -12.68 -13.08 22.95
N GLN A 289 -13.22 -14.13 22.32
CA GLN A 289 -14.01 -15.16 23.01
C GLN A 289 -13.20 -15.93 24.07
N GLN A 290 -11.89 -16.07 23.87
CA GLN A 290 -10.99 -16.73 24.80
C GLN A 290 -10.39 -15.79 25.85
N GLY A 291 -10.69 -14.49 25.81
CA GLY A 291 -10.06 -13.47 26.66
C GLY A 291 -8.55 -13.34 26.44
N LYS A 292 -8.06 -13.66 25.24
CA LYS A 292 -6.63 -13.62 24.90
C LYS A 292 -6.25 -12.28 24.29
N SER A 293 -5.08 -11.77 24.71
CA SER A 293 -4.43 -10.65 24.02
C SER A 293 -3.99 -11.07 22.61
N GLY A 294 -4.02 -10.12 21.67
CA GLY A 294 -3.41 -10.25 20.36
C GLY A 294 -1.87 -10.18 20.39
N LEU A 295 -1.26 -9.82 21.52
CA LEU A 295 0.19 -9.87 21.70
C LEU A 295 0.67 -11.30 21.92
N LYS A 296 1.84 -11.65 21.34
CA LYS A 296 2.45 -12.97 21.56
C LYS A 296 2.78 -13.25 23.03
N SER A 297 3.07 -12.22 23.82
CA SER A 297 3.32 -12.35 25.25
C SER A 297 2.08 -12.82 26.02
N GLY A 298 0.88 -12.65 25.47
CA GLY A 298 -0.40 -12.83 26.17
C GLY A 298 -0.70 -11.74 27.21
N HIS A 299 0.22 -10.81 27.45
CA HIS A 299 0.12 -9.80 28.49
C HIS A 299 0.15 -8.41 27.86
N GLU A 300 -0.98 -7.70 27.95
CA GLU A 300 -1.11 -6.28 27.63
C GLU A 300 -0.79 -5.46 28.87
N ASN A 301 0.37 -4.79 28.88
CA ASN A 301 0.76 -3.89 29.97
C ASN A 301 0.44 -2.43 29.61
N ASN A 302 0.55 -2.06 28.33
CA ASN A 302 0.35 -0.71 27.84
C ASN A 302 -0.47 -0.71 26.55
N ARG A 303 -1.16 0.41 26.31
CA ARG A 303 -1.90 0.63 25.06
C ARG A 303 -1.46 1.94 24.45
N THR A 304 -1.02 1.86 23.20
CA THR A 304 -0.58 3.03 22.43
C THR A 304 -1.60 3.35 21.37
N PHE A 305 -1.95 4.62 21.24
CA PHE A 305 -2.71 5.15 20.11
C PHE A 305 -1.77 6.00 19.26
N LEU A 306 -1.45 5.52 18.06
CA LEU A 306 -0.61 6.23 17.10
C LEU A 306 -1.49 7.14 16.27
N ILE A 307 -1.15 8.43 16.24
CA ILE A 307 -1.86 9.43 15.44
C ILE A 307 -1.03 9.71 14.20
N TYR A 308 -1.70 9.81 13.04
CA TYR A 308 -1.11 10.09 11.73
C TYR A 308 -0.45 8.86 11.07
N ILE A 309 0.48 9.09 10.15
CA ILE A 309 1.19 8.04 9.39
C ILE A 309 2.04 7.21 10.35
N ASP A 310 1.98 5.91 10.17
CA ASP A 310 2.67 4.93 10.99
C ASP A 310 4.20 4.91 10.75
N ASN A 311 4.94 4.27 11.64
CA ASN A 311 6.40 4.17 11.58
C ASN A 311 6.85 2.89 10.86
N TYR A 312 7.25 3.04 9.60
CA TYR A 312 7.77 1.96 8.75
C TYR A 312 9.29 1.78 8.87
N SER A 313 9.83 1.86 10.10
CA SER A 313 11.26 1.66 10.34
C SER A 313 11.73 0.27 9.88
N HIS A 314 13.04 0.15 9.66
CA HIS A 314 13.67 -1.12 9.29
C HIS A 314 13.23 -2.27 10.19
N CYS A 315 12.82 -3.38 9.55
CA CYS A 315 12.35 -4.59 10.21
C CYS A 315 11.21 -4.35 11.22
N ILE A 316 10.36 -3.34 11.00
CA ILE A 316 9.26 -2.93 11.88
C ILE A 316 9.69 -2.80 13.35
N SER A 317 10.87 -2.23 13.58
CA SER A 317 11.53 -2.23 14.89
C SER A 317 10.68 -1.58 15.99
N MET A 318 9.87 -0.57 15.65
CA MET A 318 8.95 0.08 16.60
C MET A 318 7.85 -0.89 17.06
N TYR A 319 7.25 -1.65 16.14
CA TYR A 319 6.23 -2.65 16.46
C TYR A 319 6.78 -3.77 17.34
N ARG A 320 7.97 -4.26 17.03
CA ARG A 320 8.66 -5.27 17.86
C ARG A 320 8.97 -4.74 19.26
N TRP A 321 9.27 -3.44 19.37
CA TRP A 321 9.48 -2.80 20.65
C TRP A 321 8.19 -2.73 21.46
N PHE A 322 7.06 -2.34 20.85
CA PHE A 322 5.76 -2.36 21.53
C PHE A 322 5.41 -3.77 22.01
N GLU A 323 5.53 -4.76 21.15
CA GLU A 323 5.21 -6.15 21.47
C GLU A 323 6.06 -6.70 22.63
N LYS A 324 7.33 -6.32 22.70
CA LYS A 324 8.23 -6.69 23.82
C LYS A 324 7.85 -5.99 25.13
N LYS A 325 7.32 -4.77 25.07
CA LYS A 325 6.95 -4.00 26.26
C LYS A 325 5.62 -4.44 26.86
N GLY A 326 4.74 -5.01 26.03
CA GLY A 326 3.40 -5.38 26.42
C GLY A 326 2.51 -4.17 26.60
#